data_AF-A0A2U0ZWD1-F1
#
_entry.id   AF-A0A2U0ZWD1-F1
#
_cell.length_a   1.000
_cell.length_b   1.000
_cell.length_c   1.000
_cell.angle_alpha   90.00
_cell.angle_beta   90.00
_cell.angle_gamma   90.00
#
_symmetry.space_group_name_H-M   'P 1'
#
loop_
_entity.id
_entity.type
_entity.pdbx_description
1 polymer ?
#
loop_
_entity_poly.entity_id
_entity_poly.type
_entity_poly.pdbx_seq_one_letter_code
_entity_poly.pdbx_strand_id
1 'polypeptide(L)'
;MRAVCPPLPAPPHRLLAICAEAGLRELVRQHMRRLRTTPLFAHAGDCFDCVTERVADYVVEACGGPLYYSQRHAHLQAGAGLPLLLDEEGRELWLVQLWHAFDDVNFPPALRADFWGWAEPLSVQLLAPRARHEALTRYTYDTVRSWFTTSTSRARSLDDEASWQR
;
A
#
# COMPACT_ATOMS: atom_id res chain seq x y z
N MET A 1 8.45 -6.46 -25.95
CA MET A 1 7.40 -6.80 -24.96
C MET A 1 6.48 -5.60 -24.83
N ARG A 2 5.16 -5.76 -24.94
CA ARG A 2 4.20 -4.66 -24.84
C ARG A 2 3.94 -4.43 -23.34
N ALA A 3 4.19 -3.22 -22.85
CA ALA A 3 3.88 -2.90 -21.47
C ALA A 3 2.36 -2.98 -21.28
N VAL A 4 1.89 -3.94 -20.48
CA VAL A 4 0.49 -4.05 -20.08
C VAL A 4 0.35 -3.40 -18.72
N CYS A 5 -0.32 -2.27 -18.69
CA CYS A 5 -0.77 -1.64 -17.46
C CYS A 5 -2.29 -1.79 -17.41
N PRO A 6 -2.85 -2.65 -16.53
CA PRO A 6 -4.29 -2.76 -16.42
C PRO A 6 -4.89 -1.41 -16.02
N PRO A 7 -6.13 -1.11 -16.44
CA PRO A 7 -6.83 0.09 -15.98
C PRO A 7 -6.90 0.06 -14.46
N LEU A 8 -6.60 1.21 -13.82
CA LEU A 8 -6.70 1.34 -12.38
C LEU A 8 -8.18 1.33 -12.00
N PRO A 9 -8.66 0.40 -11.15
CA PRO A 9 -9.99 0.54 -10.58
C PRO A 9 -10.07 1.85 -9.76
N ALA A 10 -11.23 2.48 -9.73
CA ALA A 10 -11.45 3.57 -8.79
C ALA A 10 -11.36 3.02 -7.36
N PRO A 11 -10.68 3.69 -6.42
CA PRO A 11 -10.75 3.30 -5.02
C PRO A 11 -12.18 3.47 -4.51
N PRO A 12 -12.65 2.58 -3.64
CA PRO A 12 -14.02 2.64 -3.16
C PRO A 12 -14.23 3.84 -2.23
N HIS A 13 -15.12 4.77 -2.62
CA HIS A 13 -15.42 6.00 -1.84
C HIS A 13 -15.88 5.74 -0.40
N ARG A 14 -16.41 4.53 -0.13
CA ARG A 14 -16.78 4.10 1.24
C ARG A 14 -15.58 4.09 2.20
N LEU A 15 -14.35 4.00 1.70
CA LEU A 15 -13.14 4.15 2.52
C LEU A 15 -13.18 5.49 3.26
N LEU A 16 -13.33 6.61 2.54
CA LEU A 16 -13.38 7.93 3.14
C LEU A 16 -14.60 8.09 4.06
N ALA A 17 -15.75 7.55 3.68
CA ALA A 17 -16.96 7.64 4.49
C ALA A 17 -16.83 6.94 5.86
N ILE A 18 -16.06 5.84 5.93
CA ILE A 18 -15.96 5.02 7.14
C ILE A 18 -14.74 5.38 8.00
N CYS A 19 -13.56 5.59 7.39
CA CYS A 19 -12.34 5.90 8.16
C CYS A 19 -12.02 7.41 8.23
N ALA A 20 -12.84 8.25 7.60
CA ALA A 20 -12.62 9.69 7.45
C ALA A 20 -11.26 10.03 6.79
N GLU A 21 -11.03 11.32 6.53
CA GLU A 21 -9.74 11.77 5.99
C GLU A 21 -8.58 11.41 6.95
N ALA A 22 -8.79 11.58 8.26
CA ALA A 22 -7.78 11.31 9.27
C ALA A 22 -7.29 9.84 9.24
N GLY A 23 -8.19 8.87 9.07
CA GLY A 23 -7.83 7.45 9.01
C GLY A 23 -7.02 7.10 7.76
N LEU A 24 -7.37 7.66 6.60
CA LEU A 24 -6.58 7.48 5.37
C LEU A 24 -5.19 8.09 5.49
N ARG A 25 -5.09 9.31 6.02
CA ARG A 25 -3.80 9.98 6.24
C ARG A 25 -2.93 9.18 7.22
N GLU A 26 -3.52 8.64 8.28
CA GLU A 26 -2.79 7.84 9.26
C GLU A 26 -2.27 6.53 8.65
N LEU A 27 -3.09 5.82 7.88
CA LEU A 27 -2.66 4.63 7.15
C LEU A 27 -1.45 4.94 6.24
N VAL A 28 -1.52 6.04 5.47
CA VAL A 28 -0.41 6.45 4.59
C VAL A 28 0.83 6.80 5.38
N ARG A 29 0.71 7.57 6.47
CA ARG A 29 1.86 7.92 7.32
C ARG A 29 2.53 6.69 7.90
N GLN A 30 1.75 5.72 8.37
CA GLN A 30 2.31 4.47 8.90
C GLN A 30 2.97 3.63 7.81
N HIS A 31 2.37 3.54 6.64
CA HIS A 31 2.98 2.86 5.50
C HIS A 31 4.30 3.50 5.10
N MET A 32 4.34 4.83 4.95
CA MET A 32 5.57 5.56 4.65
C MET A 32 6.61 5.38 5.76
N ARG A 33 6.24 5.45 7.04
CA ARG A 33 7.14 5.19 8.17
C ARG A 33 7.80 3.81 8.06
N ARG A 34 7.04 2.78 7.69
CA ARG A 34 7.56 1.43 7.42
C ARG A 34 8.49 1.39 6.21
N LEU A 35 8.12 2.03 5.12
CA LEU A 35 8.94 2.07 3.91
C LEU A 35 10.28 2.76 4.13
N ARG A 36 10.33 3.77 5.00
CA ARG A 36 11.56 4.50 5.38
C ARG A 36 12.67 3.59 5.90
N THR A 37 12.32 2.45 6.50
CA THR A 37 13.30 1.49 7.04
C THR A 37 13.66 0.39 6.04
N THR A 38 13.21 0.48 4.79
CA THR A 38 13.50 -0.49 3.73
C THR A 38 14.46 0.08 2.68
N PRO A 39 15.09 -0.76 1.84
CA PRO A 39 15.96 -0.28 0.75
C PRO A 39 15.29 0.71 -0.21
N LEU A 40 13.96 0.69 -0.34
CA LEU A 40 13.20 1.62 -1.19
C LEU A 40 13.46 3.10 -0.87
N PHE A 41 13.74 3.41 0.40
CA PHE A 41 13.97 4.78 0.87
C PHE A 41 15.28 4.92 1.64
N ALA A 42 16.22 3.97 1.48
CA ALA A 42 17.54 4.05 2.12
C ALA A 42 18.33 5.31 1.73
N HIS A 43 18.01 5.90 0.57
CA HIS A 43 18.59 7.15 0.06
C HIS A 43 17.57 8.29 -0.02
N ALA A 44 16.48 8.22 0.75
CA ALA A 44 15.49 9.29 0.78
C ALA A 44 16.15 10.59 1.26
N GLY A 45 16.05 11.65 0.45
CA GLY A 45 16.57 12.96 0.78
C GLY A 45 15.79 13.64 1.92
N ASP A 46 16.20 14.88 2.22
CA ASP A 46 15.82 15.60 3.44
C ASP A 46 14.31 15.90 3.62
N CYS A 47 13.47 15.66 2.61
CA CYS A 47 12.03 16.00 2.61
C CYS A 47 11.13 14.75 2.59
N PHE A 48 11.45 13.69 3.35
CA PHE A 48 10.63 12.47 3.42
C PHE A 48 9.18 12.74 3.84
N ASP A 49 8.99 13.65 4.80
CA ASP A 49 7.66 14.02 5.30
C ASP A 49 6.84 14.75 4.22
N CYS A 50 7.50 15.53 3.35
CA CYS A 50 6.89 16.20 2.21
C CYS A 50 6.35 15.19 1.19
N VAL A 51 7.11 14.12 0.95
CA VAL A 51 6.68 12.99 0.09
C VAL A 51 5.49 12.28 0.74
N THR A 52 5.55 12.05 2.05
CA THR A 52 4.47 11.40 2.80
C THR A 52 3.16 12.18 2.69
N GLU A 53 3.18 13.51 2.88
CA GLU A 53 1.98 14.33 2.75
C GLU A 53 1.48 14.40 1.30
N ARG A 54 2.37 14.41 0.29
CA ARG A 54 1.97 14.31 -1.12
C ARG A 54 1.24 13.00 -1.41
N VAL A 55 1.75 11.86 -0.91
CA VAL A 55 1.11 10.55 -1.07
C VAL A 55 -0.23 10.54 -0.33
N ALA A 56 -0.31 11.14 0.86
CA ALA A 56 -1.56 11.23 1.62
C ALA A 56 -2.62 12.06 0.89
N ASP A 57 -2.24 13.21 0.31
CA ASP A 57 -3.13 14.02 -0.52
C ASP A 57 -3.62 13.23 -1.74
N TYR A 58 -2.75 12.44 -2.39
CA TYR A 58 -3.15 11.57 -3.51
C TYR A 58 -4.19 10.53 -3.09
N VAL A 59 -3.95 9.81 -1.99
CA VAL A 59 -4.86 8.75 -1.51
C VAL A 59 -6.21 9.33 -1.08
N VAL A 60 -6.22 10.46 -0.37
CA VAL A 60 -7.45 11.14 0.05
C VAL A 60 -8.26 11.58 -1.16
N GLU A 61 -7.64 12.26 -2.12
CA GLU A 61 -8.30 12.71 -3.34
C GLU A 61 -8.82 11.53 -4.17
N ALA A 62 -7.99 10.49 -4.35
CA ALA A 62 -8.38 9.30 -5.10
C ALA A 62 -9.62 8.64 -4.49
N CYS A 63 -9.72 8.56 -3.16
CA CYS A 63 -10.88 8.01 -2.44
C CYS A 63 -12.13 8.93 -2.44
N GLY A 64 -12.13 10.03 -3.20
CA GLY A 64 -13.24 10.96 -3.33
C GLY A 64 -13.20 12.14 -2.34
N GLY A 65 -12.05 12.40 -1.72
CA GLY A 65 -11.84 13.55 -0.84
C GLY A 65 -11.60 14.86 -1.59
N PRO A 66 -11.27 15.94 -0.87
CA PRO A 66 -10.93 17.22 -1.49
C PRO A 66 -9.76 17.10 -2.48
N LEU A 67 -9.71 17.99 -3.47
CA LEU A 67 -8.72 17.98 -4.56
C LEU A 67 -7.32 18.47 -4.14
N TYR A 68 -6.81 18.02 -2.98
CA TYR A 68 -5.53 18.45 -2.45
C TYR A 68 -4.37 18.11 -3.38
N TYR A 69 -4.38 16.92 -3.98
CA TYR A 69 -3.28 16.48 -4.81
C TYR A 69 -3.23 17.25 -6.12
N SER A 70 -4.36 17.31 -6.82
CA SER A 70 -4.48 18.06 -8.07
C SER A 70 -4.21 19.55 -7.86
N GLN A 71 -4.69 20.16 -6.78
CA GLN A 71 -4.45 21.60 -6.56
C GLN A 71 -3.01 21.91 -6.16
N ARG A 72 -2.38 21.08 -5.34
CA ARG A 72 -1.04 21.35 -4.80
C ARG A 72 0.09 20.81 -5.66
N HIS A 73 -0.16 19.74 -6.42
CA HIS A 73 0.88 18.97 -7.11
C HIS A 73 0.64 18.80 -8.62
N ALA A 74 -0.47 19.26 -9.23
CA ALA A 74 -0.71 19.10 -10.67
C ALA A 74 0.28 19.83 -11.60
N HIS A 75 1.07 20.77 -11.08
CA HIS A 75 2.18 21.38 -11.85
C HIS A 75 3.37 20.42 -12.04
N LEU A 76 3.40 19.30 -11.32
CA LEU A 76 4.27 18.16 -11.61
C LEU A 76 3.66 17.43 -12.81
N GLN A 77 4.21 17.71 -14.00
CA GLN A 77 3.87 17.20 -15.33
C GLN A 77 3.08 15.88 -15.37
N ALA A 78 2.10 15.77 -16.27
CA ALA A 78 1.51 14.48 -16.62
C ALA A 78 2.63 13.51 -17.07
N GLY A 79 2.90 12.48 -16.25
CA GLY A 79 4.04 11.57 -16.43
C GLY A 79 5.19 11.74 -15.42
N ALA A 80 5.14 12.74 -14.54
CA ALA A 80 6.05 12.83 -13.38
C ALA A 80 5.83 11.66 -12.39
N GLY A 81 4.67 11.00 -12.47
CA GLY A 81 4.32 9.82 -11.69
C GLY A 81 4.20 10.11 -10.20
N LEU A 82 3.69 9.14 -9.45
CA LEU A 82 4.03 9.04 -8.02
C LEU A 82 5.57 8.99 -7.92
N PRO A 83 6.20 9.56 -6.89
CA PRO A 83 7.66 9.77 -6.82
C PRO A 83 8.49 8.49 -6.65
N LEU A 84 7.93 7.33 -6.98
CA LEU A 84 8.52 6.03 -6.77
C LEU A 84 8.37 5.19 -8.04
N LEU A 85 9.49 4.92 -8.70
CA LEU A 85 9.57 3.93 -9.78
C LEU A 85 10.08 2.63 -9.18
N LEU A 86 9.17 1.70 -8.94
CA LEU A 86 9.46 0.40 -8.35
C LEU A 86 10.07 -0.54 -9.40
N ASP A 87 10.97 -1.42 -8.97
CA ASP A 87 11.18 -2.70 -9.63
C ASP A 87 10.25 -3.77 -9.02
N GLU A 88 10.37 -5.02 -9.47
CA GLU A 88 9.50 -6.12 -9.03
C GLU A 88 9.65 -6.40 -7.53
N GLU A 89 10.88 -6.50 -7.03
CA GLU A 89 11.17 -6.71 -5.60
C GLU A 89 10.68 -5.51 -4.77
N GLY A 90 10.92 -4.29 -5.25
CA GLY A 90 10.44 -3.07 -4.63
C GLY A 90 8.92 -3.02 -4.53
N ARG A 91 8.19 -3.56 -5.51
CA ARG A 91 6.73 -3.71 -5.45
C ARG A 91 6.31 -4.69 -4.37
N GLU A 92 6.98 -5.82 -4.23
CA GLU A 92 6.70 -6.78 -3.14
C GLU A 92 6.93 -6.14 -1.77
N LEU A 93 8.05 -5.44 -1.60
CA LEU A 93 8.35 -4.67 -0.39
C LEU A 93 7.29 -3.60 -0.11
N TRP A 94 6.84 -2.89 -1.14
CA TRP A 94 5.80 -1.88 -0.98
C TRP A 94 4.49 -2.48 -0.47
N LEU A 95 4.06 -3.61 -1.05
CA LEU A 95 2.82 -4.31 -0.70
C LEU A 95 2.88 -4.96 0.67
N VAL A 96 4.00 -5.61 1.04
CA VAL A 96 4.12 -6.24 2.36
C VAL A 96 4.15 -5.21 3.48
N GLN A 97 4.79 -4.05 3.26
CA GLN A 97 4.76 -2.97 4.25
C GLN A 97 3.38 -2.30 4.36
N LEU A 98 2.59 -2.26 3.27
CA LEU A 98 1.20 -1.82 3.32
C LEU A 98 0.35 -2.79 4.15
N TRP A 99 0.54 -4.10 3.94
CA TRP A 99 -0.16 -5.12 4.71
C TRP A 99 0.05 -4.93 6.21
N HIS A 100 1.30 -4.77 6.63
CA HIS A 100 1.60 -4.54 8.04
C HIS A 100 1.15 -3.17 8.54
N ALA A 101 1.09 -2.14 7.69
CA ALA A 101 0.53 -0.84 8.08
C ALA A 101 -0.96 -0.96 8.45
N PHE A 102 -1.72 -1.86 7.81
CA PHE A 102 -3.09 -2.14 8.23
C PHE A 102 -3.19 -2.67 9.66
N ASP A 103 -2.22 -3.48 10.09
CA ASP A 103 -2.17 -3.98 11.47
C ASP A 103 -1.80 -2.87 12.45
N ASP A 104 -0.77 -2.07 12.14
CA ASP A 104 -0.30 -0.98 12.99
C ASP A 104 -1.39 0.05 13.31
N VAL A 105 -2.27 0.37 12.35
CA VAL A 105 -3.37 1.33 12.54
C VAL A 105 -4.70 0.68 12.92
N ASN A 106 -4.73 -0.63 13.17
CA ASN A 106 -5.95 -1.40 13.41
C ASN A 106 -7.01 -1.19 12.31
N PHE A 107 -6.58 -1.17 11.04
CA PHE A 107 -7.45 -0.91 9.90
C PHE A 107 -8.53 -2.00 9.79
N PRO A 108 -9.83 -1.65 9.69
CA PRO A 108 -10.91 -2.64 9.71
C PRO A 108 -10.79 -3.68 8.59
N PRO A 109 -10.97 -4.99 8.84
CA PRO A 109 -10.80 -6.04 7.83
C PRO A 109 -11.62 -5.84 6.54
N ALA A 110 -12.85 -5.34 6.67
CA ALA A 110 -13.71 -5.03 5.52
C ALA A 110 -13.10 -3.94 4.62
N LEU A 111 -12.44 -2.94 5.22
CA LEU A 111 -11.77 -1.85 4.49
C LEU A 111 -10.40 -2.26 3.96
N ARG A 112 -9.72 -3.23 4.59
CA ARG A 112 -8.45 -3.77 4.07
C ARG A 112 -8.65 -4.38 2.68
N ALA A 113 -9.70 -5.19 2.51
CA ALA A 113 -10.02 -5.82 1.23
C ALA A 113 -10.27 -4.76 0.13
N ASP A 114 -11.02 -3.72 0.48
CA ASP A 114 -11.30 -2.58 -0.40
C ASP A 114 -10.06 -1.81 -0.82
N PHE A 115 -9.25 -1.42 0.16
CA PHE A 115 -8.03 -0.67 -0.09
C PHE A 115 -7.05 -1.52 -0.89
N TRP A 116 -6.93 -2.81 -0.57
CA TRP A 116 -6.06 -3.74 -1.28
C TRP A 116 -6.48 -3.97 -2.73
N GLY A 117 -7.79 -4.07 -2.99
CA GLY A 117 -8.35 -4.18 -4.34
C GLY A 117 -7.99 -3.01 -5.25
N TRP A 118 -7.64 -1.86 -4.67
CA TRP A 118 -7.09 -0.70 -5.38
C TRP A 118 -5.57 -0.63 -5.36
N ALA A 119 -4.94 -0.86 -4.21
CA ALA A 119 -3.50 -0.72 -3.99
C ALA A 119 -2.67 -1.75 -4.80
N GLU A 120 -3.15 -2.99 -4.94
CA GLU A 120 -2.42 -4.01 -5.70
C GLU A 120 -2.35 -3.67 -7.21
N PRO A 121 -3.44 -3.27 -7.88
CA PRO A 121 -3.36 -2.73 -9.23
C PRO A 121 -2.57 -1.42 -9.33
N LEU A 122 -2.71 -0.50 -8.36
CA LEU A 122 -1.94 0.74 -8.31
C LEU A 122 -0.43 0.47 -8.30
N SER A 123 0.00 -0.54 -7.53
CA SER A 123 1.41 -0.90 -7.43
C SER A 123 2.03 -1.35 -8.76
N VAL A 124 1.23 -1.87 -9.71
CA VAL A 124 1.69 -2.17 -11.07
C VAL A 124 1.93 -0.88 -11.87
N GLN A 125 1.10 0.15 -11.65
CA GLN A 125 1.30 1.46 -12.28
C GLN A 125 2.53 2.18 -11.72
N LEU A 126 2.93 1.87 -10.49
CA LEU A 126 4.14 2.36 -9.82
C LEU A 126 5.44 1.73 -10.33
N LEU A 127 5.37 0.60 -11.04
CA LEU A 127 6.57 -0.03 -11.60
C LEU A 127 7.22 0.87 -12.65
N ALA A 128 8.55 0.85 -12.72
CA ALA A 128 9.29 1.41 -13.84
C ALA A 128 8.82 0.75 -15.15
N PRO A 129 8.76 1.49 -16.29
CA PRO A 129 8.24 0.94 -17.55
C PRO A 129 8.88 -0.39 -17.97
N ARG A 130 10.18 -0.57 -17.70
CA ARG A 130 10.94 -1.80 -17.98
C ARG A 130 10.53 -3.01 -17.13
N ALA A 131 9.97 -2.78 -15.94
CA ALA A 131 9.49 -3.82 -15.02
C ALA A 131 8.01 -4.15 -15.24
N ARG A 132 7.33 -3.49 -16.19
CA ARG A 132 5.92 -3.75 -16.50
C ARG A 132 5.79 -4.84 -17.56
N HIS A 133 5.40 -6.04 -17.15
CA HIS A 133 5.11 -7.16 -18.05
C HIS A 133 3.89 -7.97 -17.59
N GLU A 134 3.32 -8.76 -18.50
CA GLU A 134 2.09 -9.52 -18.25
C GLU A 134 2.28 -10.64 -17.21
N ALA A 135 3.50 -11.17 -17.09
CA ALA A 135 3.84 -12.26 -16.18
C ALA A 135 4.09 -11.84 -14.71
N LEU A 136 3.69 -10.62 -14.32
CA LEU A 136 3.86 -10.16 -12.94
C LEU A 136 3.02 -10.99 -11.97
N THR A 137 3.61 -11.38 -10.84
CA THR A 137 2.87 -12.02 -9.74
C THR A 137 1.76 -11.10 -9.24
N ARG A 138 0.54 -11.63 -9.16
CA ARG A 138 -0.63 -10.91 -8.65
C ARG A 138 -0.93 -11.34 -7.22
N TYR A 139 -1.16 -10.35 -6.35
CA TYR A 139 -1.36 -10.59 -4.93
C TYR A 139 -2.81 -10.31 -4.57
N THR A 140 -3.72 -11.26 -4.79
CA THR A 140 -5.11 -11.06 -4.37
C THR A 140 -5.21 -10.92 -2.85
N TYR A 141 -6.22 -10.18 -2.37
CA TYR A 141 -6.38 -9.98 -0.92
C TYR A 141 -6.48 -11.30 -0.15
N ASP A 142 -7.26 -12.27 -0.67
CA ASP A 142 -7.42 -13.58 -0.04
C ASP A 142 -6.14 -14.39 -0.01
N THR A 143 -5.36 -14.37 -1.09
CA THR A 143 -4.05 -15.02 -1.14
C THR A 143 -3.15 -14.47 -0.05
N VAL A 144 -2.98 -13.14 0.03
CA VAL A 144 -2.09 -12.53 1.02
C VAL A 144 -2.60 -12.77 2.43
N ARG A 145 -3.90 -12.60 2.67
CA ARG A 145 -4.54 -12.89 3.95
C ARG A 145 -4.21 -14.29 4.45
N SER A 146 -4.25 -15.30 3.57
CA SER A 146 -3.98 -16.69 3.93
C SER A 146 -2.57 -16.92 4.50
N TRP A 147 -1.58 -16.13 4.05
CA TRP A 147 -0.19 -16.23 4.52
C TRP A 147 -0.04 -15.77 5.97
N PHE A 148 -0.81 -14.76 6.38
CA PHE A 148 -0.74 -14.19 7.73
C PHE A 148 -1.68 -14.88 8.73
N THR A 149 -2.78 -15.48 8.26
CA THR A 149 -3.65 -16.30 9.12
C THR A 149 -2.99 -17.63 9.52
N THR A 150 -2.20 -18.23 8.62
CA THR A 150 -1.53 -19.52 8.86
C THR A 150 -0.41 -19.41 9.90
N SER A 151 0.25 -18.25 10.00
CA SER A 151 1.28 -18.00 11.01
C SER A 151 0.70 -17.87 12.43
N THR A 152 -0.53 -17.37 12.57
CA THR A 152 -1.19 -17.20 13.87
C THR A 152 -1.69 -18.53 14.44
N SER A 153 -2.13 -19.47 13.60
CA SER A 153 -2.54 -20.80 14.06
C SER A 153 -1.36 -21.65 14.52
N ARG A 154 -0.20 -21.56 13.85
CA ARG A 154 1.02 -22.30 14.23
C ARG A 154 1.67 -21.79 15.52
N ALA A 155 1.54 -20.50 15.82
CA ALA A 155 2.02 -19.94 17.09
C ALA A 155 1.16 -20.39 18.28
N ARG A 156 -0.18 -20.36 18.15
CA ARG A 156 -1.09 -20.83 19.21
C ARG A 156 -0.93 -22.31 19.54
N SER A 157 -0.69 -23.18 18.55
CA SER A 157 -0.51 -24.61 18.79
C SER A 157 0.73 -24.94 19.63
N LEU A 158 1.80 -24.14 19.52
CA LEU A 158 3.04 -24.35 20.29
C LEU A 158 2.90 -23.90 21.75
N ASP A 159 2.14 -22.83 22.00
CA ASP A 159 1.85 -22.36 23.35
C ASP A 159 0.92 -23.33 24.11
N ASP A 160 -0.06 -23.91 23.42
CA ASP A 160 -0.96 -24.92 23.99
C ASP A 160 -0.20 -26.22 24.32
N GLU A 161 0.70 -26.68 23.45
CA GLU A 161 1.51 -27.90 23.68
C GLU A 161 2.50 -27.74 24.85
N ALA A 162 3.04 -26.53 25.04
CA ALA A 162 3.89 -26.19 26.19
C ALA A 162 3.11 -26.04 27.52
N SER A 163 1.78 -25.85 27.46
CA SER A 163 0.92 -25.77 28.64
C SER A 163 0.54 -27.13 29.23
N TRP A 164 0.68 -28.22 28.47
CA TRP A 164 0.40 -29.60 28.93
C TRP A 164 1.64 -30.31 29.51
N GLN A 165 2.80 -29.66 29.49
CA GLN A 165 4.07 -30.22 30.00
C GLN A 165 4.51 -29.61 31.34
N ARG A 166 3.63 -28.89 32.04
CA ARG A 166 3.86 -28.36 33.40
C ARG A 166 2.89 -28.91 34.42
#